data_AF-A0A3B0WMC2-F1
#
_entry.id   AF-A0A3B0WMC2-F1
#
_cell.length_a   1.000
_cell.length_b   1.000
_cell.length_c   1.000
_cell.angle_alpha   90.00
_cell.angle_beta   90.00
_cell.angle_gamma   90.00
#
_symmetry.space_group_name_H-M   'P 1'
#
loop_
_entity.id
_entity.type
_entity.pdbx_description
1 polymer ?
#
loop_
_entity_poly.entity_id
_entity_poly.type
_entity_poly.pdbx_seq_one_letter_code
_entity_poly.pdbx_strand_id
1 'polypeptide(L)'
;MKNLKSIGFNDWVKSHSKTDMLENHHIVRIVSVHKESYIVSNGEDDIFAELSGKLMYSTDSTLDLPTTGDWVYVDIYDNNTHEVPMQ
;
A
#
# COMPACT_ATOMS: atom_id res chain seq x y z
N MET A 1 -10.17 -5.48 -8.13
CA MET A 1 -9.52 -6.11 -6.96
C MET A 1 -9.92 -7.58 -6.83
N LYS A 2 -9.34 -8.49 -7.60
CA LYS A 2 -9.73 -9.91 -7.56
C LYS A 2 -8.58 -10.90 -7.42
N ASN A 3 -7.32 -10.49 -7.30
CA ASN A 3 -6.24 -11.49 -7.16
C ASN A 3 -5.10 -11.20 -6.17
N LEU A 4 -5.42 -10.68 -4.98
CA LEU A 4 -4.43 -10.58 -3.89
C LEU A 4 -3.79 -11.93 -3.51
N LYS A 5 -4.51 -13.04 -3.70
CA LYS A 5 -3.97 -14.38 -3.44
C LYS A 5 -2.77 -14.72 -4.33
N SER A 6 -2.77 -14.29 -5.60
CA SER A 6 -1.65 -14.54 -6.52
C SER A 6 -0.35 -13.86 -6.09
N ILE A 7 -0.45 -12.73 -5.38
CA ILE A 7 0.69 -11.99 -4.85
C ILE A 7 0.97 -12.32 -3.38
N GLY A 8 0.42 -13.42 -2.85
CA GLY A 8 0.78 -13.96 -1.53
C GLY A 8 -0.13 -13.54 -0.37
N PHE A 9 -1.32 -12.99 -0.64
CA PHE A 9 -2.29 -12.71 0.41
C PHE A 9 -2.88 -14.01 0.98
N ASN A 10 -2.61 -14.27 2.25
CA ASN A 10 -3.02 -15.49 2.95
C ASN A 10 -3.67 -15.15 4.31
N ASP A 11 -4.08 -16.17 5.06
CA ASP A 11 -4.77 -15.98 6.34
C ASP A 11 -3.90 -15.30 7.39
N TRP A 12 -2.57 -15.44 7.31
CA TRP A 12 -1.65 -14.71 8.19
C TRP A 12 -1.70 -13.20 7.90
N VAL A 13 -1.65 -12.78 6.64
CA VAL A 13 -1.80 -11.36 6.29
C VAL A 13 -3.17 -10.85 6.74
N LYS A 14 -4.23 -11.63 6.49
CA LYS A 14 -5.59 -11.29 6.89
C LYS A 14 -5.75 -11.15 8.40
N SER A 15 -5.13 -12.02 9.21
CA SER A 15 -5.22 -11.96 10.68
C SER A 15 -4.45 -10.79 11.28
N HIS A 16 -3.44 -10.28 10.57
CA HIS A 16 -2.66 -9.11 10.98
C HIS A 16 -3.17 -7.80 10.36
N SER A 17 -4.12 -7.89 9.43
CA SER A 17 -4.81 -6.74 8.85
C SER A 17 -5.89 -6.22 9.80
N LYS A 18 -5.97 -4.90 9.96
CA LYS A 18 -7.03 -4.23 10.71
C LYS A 18 -8.29 -4.15 9.82
N THR A 19 -9.35 -4.85 10.23
CA THR A 19 -10.63 -4.88 9.53
C THR A 19 -11.20 -3.47 9.31
N ASP A 20 -11.11 -2.60 10.32
CA ASP A 20 -11.60 -1.22 10.25
C ASP A 20 -10.90 -0.37 9.17
N MET A 21 -9.66 -0.71 8.81
CA MET A 21 -8.93 -0.02 7.74
C MET A 21 -9.36 -0.51 6.35
N LEU A 22 -9.80 -1.76 6.23
CA LEU A 22 -10.29 -2.35 4.97
C LEU A 22 -11.64 -1.77 4.53
N GLU A 23 -12.41 -1.14 5.43
CA GLU A 23 -13.67 -0.49 5.07
C GLU A 23 -13.46 0.79 4.25
N ASN A 24 -12.35 1.49 4.46
CA ASN A 24 -12.08 2.80 3.85
C ASN A 24 -10.83 2.84 2.97
N HIS A 25 -9.96 1.81 3.02
CA HIS A 25 -8.69 1.76 2.30
C HIS A 25 -8.53 0.45 1.54
N HIS A 26 -7.66 0.47 0.54
CA HIS A 26 -7.30 -0.71 -0.23
C HIS A 26 -6.01 -1.33 0.32
N ILE A 27 -6.00 -2.65 0.54
CA ILE A 27 -4.77 -3.37 0.87
C ILE A 27 -4.01 -3.73 -0.41
N VAL A 28 -2.72 -3.39 -0.45
CA VAL A 28 -1.82 -3.61 -1.58
C VAL A 28 -0.47 -4.11 -1.10
N ARG A 29 0.30 -4.72 -2.01
CA ARG A 29 1.66 -5.18 -1.71
C ARG A 29 2.68 -4.29 -2.39
N ILE A 30 3.74 -3.90 -1.68
CA ILE A 30 4.83 -3.12 -2.29
C ILE A 30 5.66 -4.03 -3.20
N VAL A 31 5.77 -3.64 -4.46
CA VAL A 31 6.56 -4.32 -5.50
C VAL A 31 7.92 -3.66 -5.67
N SER A 32 7.98 -2.33 -5.63
CA SER A 32 9.22 -1.57 -5.75
C SER A 32 9.20 -0.34 -4.83
N VAL A 33 10.37 0.00 -4.28
CA VAL A 33 10.59 1.20 -3.49
C VAL A 33 11.57 2.10 -4.22
N HIS A 34 11.18 3.35 -4.42
CA HIS A 34 12.02 4.44 -4.87
C HIS A 34 12.07 5.53 -3.77
N LYS A 35 12.93 6.53 -3.92
CA LYS A 35 13.24 7.48 -2.85
C LYS A 35 12.01 8.14 -2.19
N GLU A 36 11.02 8.52 -3.00
CA GLU A 36 9.83 9.24 -2.53
C GLU A 36 8.53 8.60 -3.05
N SER A 37 8.64 7.45 -3.70
CA SER A 37 7.52 6.81 -4.39
C SER A 37 7.64 5.29 -4.36
N TYR A 38 6.51 4.64 -4.55
CA TYR A 38 6.35 3.19 -4.51
C TYR A 38 5.63 2.71 -5.75
N ILE A 39 5.90 1.47 -6.10
CA ILE A 39 5.03 0.69 -6.99
C ILE A 39 4.34 -0.32 -6.10
N VAL A 40 3.01 -0.28 -6.06
CA VAL A 40 2.17 -1.18 -5.28
C VAL A 40 1.27 -1.99 -6.18
N SER A 41 1.05 -3.25 -5.83
CA SER A 41 0.17 -4.14 -6.58
C SER A 41 -1.08 -4.46 -5.78
N ASN A 42 -2.23 -4.33 -6.43
CA ASN A 42 -3.53 -4.79 -5.93
C ASN A 42 -3.85 -6.24 -6.41
N GLY A 43 -2.88 -6.90 -7.04
CA GLY A 43 -3.02 -8.23 -7.62
C GLY A 43 -3.66 -8.27 -9.02
N GLU A 44 -4.05 -7.13 -9.58
CA GLU A 44 -4.50 -6.99 -10.96
C GLU A 44 -3.55 -6.09 -11.74
N ASP A 45 -3.23 -4.93 -11.17
CA ASP A 45 -2.39 -3.90 -11.78
C ASP A 45 -1.34 -3.41 -10.79
N ASP A 46 -0.25 -2.89 -11.34
CA ASP A 46 0.77 -2.17 -10.61
C ASP A 46 0.48 -0.68 -10.69
N ILE A 47 0.39 -0.06 -9.52
CA ILE A 47 -0.05 1.33 -9.33
C ILE A 47 1.12 2.12 -8.77
N PHE A 48 1.37 3.30 -9.34
CA PHE A 48 2.30 4.24 -8.77
C PHE A 48 1.67 4.93 -7.56
N ALA A 49 2.36 4.89 -6.44
CA ALA A 49 1.91 5.47 -5.19
C ALA A 49 2.97 6.42 -4.65
N GLU A 50 2.52 7.55 -4.10
CA GLU A 50 3.39 8.49 -3.40
C GLU A 50 3.21 8.34 -1.89
N LEU A 51 4.29 8.63 -1.17
CA LEU A 51 4.23 8.73 0.29
C LEU A 51 3.27 9.86 0.66
N SER A 52 2.21 9.56 1.42
CA SER A 52 1.40 10.65 1.96
C SER A 52 2.26 11.50 2.90
N GLY A 53 1.98 12.81 2.94
CA GLY A 53 2.65 13.70 3.89
C GLY A 53 2.49 13.20 5.33
N LYS A 54 1.34 12.59 5.67
CA LYS A 54 1.08 12.02 6.98
C LYS A 54 2.10 10.93 7.35
N LEU A 55 2.42 10.03 6.41
CA LEU A 55 3.39 8.97 6.65
C LEU A 55 4.82 9.55 6.76
N MET A 56 5.21 10.52 5.92
CA MET A 56 6.52 11.20 6.04
C MET A 56 6.73 11.90 7.39
N TYR A 57 5.69 12.56 7.93
CA TYR A 57 5.79 13.26 9.21
C TYR A 57 5.67 12.34 10.43
N SER A 58 5.18 11.11 10.23
CA SER A 58 4.98 10.15 11.33
C SER A 58 6.17 9.20 11.53
N THR A 59 7.11 9.15 10.59
CA THR A 59 8.30 8.30 10.67
C THR A 59 9.50 9.10 11.18
N ASP A 60 10.08 8.68 12.30
CA ASP A 60 11.31 9.27 12.85
C ASP A 60 12.55 8.83 12.06
N SER A 61 12.47 7.72 11.32
CA SER A 61 13.56 7.19 10.50
C SER A 61 13.07 6.61 9.17
N THR A 62 13.95 6.66 8.16
CA THR A 62 13.72 5.95 6.88
C THR A 62 13.65 4.42 7.02
N LEU A 63 14.14 3.88 8.15
CA LEU A 63 13.99 2.47 8.50
C LEU A 63 12.54 2.10 8.88
N ASP A 64 11.71 3.08 9.21
CA ASP A 64 10.30 2.88 9.55
C ASP A 64 9.40 2.97 8.30
N LEU A 65 9.99 3.29 7.14
CA LEU A 65 9.29 3.30 5.87
C LEU A 65 9.08 1.86 5.37
N PRO A 66 7.91 1.58 4.77
CA PRO A 66 7.61 0.25 4.29
C PRO A 66 8.50 -0.11 3.11
N THR A 67 8.79 -1.41 2.96
CA THR A 67 9.77 -1.93 2.02
C THR A 67 9.15 -2.90 1.01
N THR A 68 9.91 -3.31 -0.01
CA THR A 68 9.45 -4.31 -0.97
C THR A 68 8.99 -5.59 -0.26
N GLY A 69 7.77 -6.01 -0.58
CA GLY A 69 7.15 -7.21 -0.03
C GLY A 69 6.15 -6.95 1.09
N ASP A 70 6.17 -5.75 1.69
CA ASP A 70 5.25 -5.36 2.75
C ASP A 70 3.83 -5.14 2.23
N TRP A 71 2.87 -5.35 3.13
CA TRP A 71 1.45 -5.11 2.90
C TRP A 71 1.06 -3.79 3.56
N VAL A 72 0.46 -2.89 2.77
CA VAL A 72 0.13 -1.53 3.20
C VAL A 72 -1.29 -1.16 2.79
N TYR A 73 -1.84 -0.16 3.46
CA TYR A 73 -3.14 0.42 3.13
C TYR A 73 -2.94 1.68 2.30
N VAL A 74 -3.71 1.80 1.23
CA VAL A 74 -3.66 2.96 0.34
C VAL A 74 -5.04 3.54 0.10
N ASP A 75 -5.11 4.86 0.00
CA ASP A 75 -6.32 5.60 -0.37
C ASP A 75 -6.29 5.82 -1.88
N ILE A 76 -7.13 5.08 -2.62
CA ILE A 76 -7.26 5.29 -4.07
C ILE A 76 -8.27 6.41 -4.31
N TYR A 77 -7.79 7.61 -4.62
CA TYR A 77 -8.65 8.71 -5.03
C TYR A 77 -9.02 8.57 -6.51
N ASP A 78 -10.27 8.17 -6.77
CA ASP A 78 -10.84 7.95 -8.11
C ASP A 78 -11.14 9.27 -8.85
N ASN A 79 -10.14 10.14 -8.96
CA ASN A 79 -10.28 11.45 -9.57
C ASN A 79 -9.26 11.62 -10.70
N ASN A 80 -9.30 10.72 -11.70
CA ASN A 80 -8.63 10.87 -13.01
C ASN A 80 -7.13 11.23 -12.99
N THR A 81 -6.45 11.02 -11.86
CA THR A 81 -5.05 11.37 -11.63
C THR A 81 -4.39 10.11 -11.11
N HIS A 82 -3.33 9.66 -11.77
CA HIS A 82 -2.67 8.36 -11.54
C HIS A 82 -1.84 8.33 -10.23
N GLU A 83 -2.28 9.01 -9.18
CA GLU A 83 -1.52 9.27 -7.97
C GLU A 83 -2.32 8.81 -6.74
N VAL A 84 -1.78 7.83 -6.02
CA VAL A 84 -2.43 7.17 -4.87
C VAL A 84 -1.54 7.36 -3.62
N PRO A 85 -1.99 8.06 -2.57
CA PRO A 85 -1.23 8.22 -1.34
C PRO A 85 -1.25 6.97 -0.44
N MET A 86 -0.08 6.62 0.10
CA MET A 86 0.07 5.54 1.09
C MET A 86 -0.10 6.03 2.54
N GLN A 87 -0.81 5.26 3.36
CA GLN A 87 -1.09 5.57 4.77
C GLN A 87 -0.37 4.65 5.75
#